data_AF-A0A2K6GCD2-F1
#
_entry.id   AF-A0A2K6GCD2-F1
#
_cell.length_a   1.000
_cell.length_b   1.000
_cell.length_c   1.000
_cell.angle_alpha   90.00
_cell.angle_beta   90.00
_cell.angle_gamma   90.00
#
_symmetry.space_group_name_H-M   'P 1'
#
loop_
_entity.id
_entity.type
_entity.pdbx_description
1 polymer ?
#
loop_
_entity_poly.entity_id
_entity_poly.type
_entity_poly.pdbx_seq_one_letter_code
_entity_poly.pdbx_strand_id
1 'polypeptide(L)'
;MAQRSGKITLYEGKHFTGRKLEVFGDCDNFQDRGFMNRVNSIRVESGAWVCFDHPDFRGQQFILEHGDYPDFFRWNGHNDHMGSCRPVGMVSGPLLAEGQAWQTWDKESQSVGPPA
;
A
#
# COMPACT_ATOMS: atom_id res chain seq x y z
N MET A 1 3.17 -14.46 11.19
CA MET A 1 3.16 -13.03 11.56
C MET A 1 1.89 -12.42 10.99
N ALA A 2 0.98 -11.92 11.84
CA ALA A 2 -0.27 -11.34 11.38
C ALA A 2 0.02 -10.10 10.53
N GLN A 3 -0.49 -10.08 9.29
CA GLN A 3 -0.59 -8.88 8.47
C GLN A 3 -1.13 -7.77 9.37
N ARG A 4 -0.34 -6.73 9.66
CA ARG A 4 -0.87 -5.57 10.37
C ARG A 4 -1.94 -5.00 9.45
N SER A 5 -3.21 -5.26 9.78
CA SER A 5 -4.34 -4.69 9.05
C SER A 5 -4.16 -3.18 9.10
N GLY A 6 -3.90 -2.60 7.93
CA GLY A 6 -3.82 -1.16 7.78
C GLY A 6 -5.21 -0.58 7.98
N LYS A 7 -5.30 0.67 8.43
CA LYS A 7 -6.53 1.43 8.47
C LYS A 7 -6.27 2.85 8.00
N ILE A 8 -7.05 3.28 7.03
CA ILE A 8 -7.08 4.64 6.52
C ILE A 8 -8.53 5.15 6.56
N THR A 9 -8.70 6.41 6.91
CA THR A 9 -9.98 7.11 6.89
C THR A 9 -9.86 8.34 6.00
N LEU A 10 -10.67 8.41 4.95
CA LEU A 10 -10.74 9.54 4.02
C LEU A 10 -11.95 10.40 4.34
N TYR A 11 -11.83 11.73 4.23
CA TYR A 11 -12.89 12.68 4.58
C TYR A 11 -13.16 13.65 3.42
N GLU A 12 -14.45 13.95 3.17
CA GLU A 12 -14.86 14.91 2.14
C GLU A 12 -14.50 16.36 2.49
N GLY A 13 -14.46 16.70 3.78
CA GLY A 13 -14.07 18.02 4.27
C GLY A 13 -12.62 18.10 4.72
N LYS A 14 -12.11 19.33 4.85
CA LYS A 14 -10.81 19.60 5.50
C LYS A 14 -10.91 19.36 7.01
N HIS A 15 -9.76 19.18 7.67
CA HIS A 15 -9.69 18.99 9.13
C HIS A 15 -10.60 17.87 9.67
N PHE A 16 -10.74 16.78 8.91
CA PHE A 16 -11.46 15.56 9.31
C PHE A 16 -12.97 15.77 9.52
N THR A 17 -13.58 16.59 8.67
CA THR A 17 -15.00 16.94 8.72
C THR A 17 -15.80 16.34 7.56
N GLY A 18 -17.13 16.33 7.68
CA GLY A 18 -18.04 15.85 6.64
C GLY A 18 -18.17 14.33 6.61
N ARG A 19 -18.61 13.80 5.45
CA ARG A 19 -18.70 12.35 5.22
C ARG A 19 -17.30 11.73 5.23
N LYS A 20 -17.21 10.51 5.75
CA LYS A 20 -15.97 9.74 5.80
C LYS A 20 -16.11 8.36 5.16
N LEU A 21 -15.00 7.83 4.67
CA LEU A 21 -14.83 6.46 4.19
C LEU A 21 -13.70 5.80 4.98
N GLU A 22 -13.99 4.70 5.66
CA GLU A 22 -12.99 3.89 6.38
C GLU A 22 -12.62 2.67 5.53
N VAL A 23 -11.32 2.43 5.37
CA VAL A 23 -10.79 1.35 4.53
C VAL A 23 -9.73 0.56 5.31
N PHE A 24 -9.81 -0.77 5.23
CA PHE A 24 -8.95 -1.72 5.97
C PHE A 24 -8.07 -2.61 5.08
N GLY A 25 -8.24 -2.52 3.76
CA GLY A 25 -7.50 -3.25 2.74
C GLY A 25 -7.62 -2.55 1.40
N ASP A 26 -7.58 -3.28 0.29
CA ASP A 26 -7.72 -2.69 -1.03
C ASP A 26 -9.14 -2.09 -1.23
N CYS A 27 -9.20 -0.91 -1.85
CA CYS A 27 -10.42 -0.28 -2.33
C CYS A 27 -10.15 0.27 -3.73
N ASP A 28 -10.58 -0.47 -4.74
CA ASP A 28 -10.43 -0.17 -6.17
C ASP A 28 -11.37 0.94 -6.66
N ASN A 29 -12.49 1.19 -5.99
CA ASN A 29 -13.39 2.28 -6.34
C ASN A 29 -14.13 2.85 -5.12
N PHE A 30 -13.92 4.13 -4.82
CA PHE A 30 -14.61 4.80 -3.70
C PHE A 30 -16.11 5.01 -3.95
N GLN A 31 -16.54 5.14 -5.21
CA GLN A 31 -17.95 5.35 -5.53
C GLN A 31 -18.80 4.12 -5.22
N ASP A 32 -18.24 2.92 -5.34
CA ASP A 32 -18.92 1.66 -4.97
C ASP A 32 -19.14 1.56 -3.46
N ARG A 33 -18.41 2.37 -2.68
CA ARG A 33 -18.61 2.56 -1.24
C ARG A 33 -19.50 3.79 -0.91
N GLY A 34 -20.10 4.43 -1.92
CA GLY A 34 -20.95 5.61 -1.75
C GLY A 34 -20.20 6.91 -1.46
N PHE A 35 -18.91 6.98 -1.77
CA PHE A 35 -18.05 8.14 -1.50
C PHE A 35 -17.66 8.85 -2.80
N MET A 36 -17.93 10.16 -2.91
CA MET A 36 -17.95 10.91 -4.18
C MET A 36 -16.56 11.32 -4.74
N ASN A 37 -15.54 10.48 -4.58
CA ASN A 37 -14.15 10.72 -4.99
C ASN A 37 -13.54 12.06 -4.52
N ARG A 38 -14.16 12.71 -3.53
CA ARG A 38 -13.74 14.00 -2.98
C ARG A 38 -13.06 13.75 -1.65
N VAL A 39 -11.75 13.97 -1.57
CA VAL A 39 -10.93 13.75 -0.39
C VAL A 39 -10.16 15.03 -0.07
N ASN A 40 -10.55 15.69 1.02
CA ASN A 40 -9.92 16.93 1.48
C ASN A 40 -9.10 16.76 2.75
N SER A 41 -9.26 15.67 3.49
CA SER A 41 -8.37 15.28 4.59
C SER A 41 -8.35 13.78 4.80
N ILE A 42 -7.26 13.26 5.38
CA ILE A 42 -7.01 11.83 5.55
C ILE A 42 -6.40 11.56 6.92
N ARG A 43 -6.80 10.46 7.56
CA ARG A 43 -6.10 9.88 8.71
C ARG A 43 -5.62 8.48 8.40
N VAL A 44 -4.32 8.23 8.56
CA VAL A 44 -3.75 6.89 8.49
C VAL A 44 -3.49 6.41 9.91
N GLU A 45 -4.37 5.55 10.41
CA GLU A 45 -4.32 5.02 11.78
C GLU A 45 -3.35 3.84 11.90
N SER A 46 -3.16 3.05 10.83
CA SER A 46 -2.18 1.98 10.80
C SER A 46 -1.72 1.63 9.39
N GLY A 47 -0.46 1.19 9.29
CA GLY A 47 0.19 0.85 8.03
C GLY A 47 0.65 2.07 7.24
N ALA A 48 1.07 1.82 6.01
CA ALA A 48 1.27 2.83 4.98
C ALA A 48 0.33 2.51 3.82
N TRP A 49 -0.06 3.53 3.06
CA TRP A 49 -1.06 3.43 2.03
C TRP A 49 -0.59 4.12 0.75
N VAL A 50 -1.02 3.60 -0.39
CA VAL A 50 -0.94 4.31 -1.66
C VAL A 50 -2.36 4.62 -2.12
N CYS A 51 -2.65 5.90 -2.30
CA CYS A 51 -3.89 6.40 -2.87
C CYS A 51 -3.67 6.83 -4.31
N PHE A 52 -4.73 6.76 -5.12
CA PHE A 52 -4.72 7.07 -6.54
C PHE A 52 -5.83 8.05 -6.87
N ASP A 53 -5.59 8.94 -7.84
CA ASP A 53 -6.58 9.91 -8.32
C ASP A 53 -7.73 9.24 -9.10
N HIS A 54 -7.53 8.08 -9.74
CA HIS A 54 -8.57 7.33 -10.45
C HIS A 54 -8.94 6.00 -9.76
N PRO A 55 -10.10 5.42 -10.09
CA PRO A 55 -10.42 4.04 -9.76
C PRO A 55 -9.40 3.04 -10.36
N ASP A 56 -9.47 1.78 -9.91
CA ASP A 56 -8.66 0.65 -10.38
C ASP A 56 -7.14 0.84 -10.21
N PHE A 57 -6.73 1.63 -9.21
CA PHE A 57 -5.33 1.92 -8.89
C PHE A 57 -4.56 2.61 -10.03
N ARG A 58 -5.22 3.56 -10.71
CA ARG A 58 -4.67 4.27 -11.88
C ARG A 58 -4.39 5.75 -11.61
N GLY A 59 -3.51 6.32 -12.43
CA GLY A 59 -3.18 7.74 -12.47
C GLY A 59 -2.17 8.17 -11.40
N GLN A 60 -2.28 9.40 -10.90
CA GLN A 60 -1.34 9.98 -9.93
C GLN A 60 -1.40 9.24 -8.60
N GLN A 61 -0.22 8.97 -8.02
CA GLN A 61 -0.07 8.21 -6.78
C GLN A 61 0.35 9.10 -5.61
N PHE A 62 -0.19 8.80 -4.44
CA PHE A 62 0.13 9.48 -3.18
C PHE A 62 0.47 8.44 -2.12
N ILE A 63 1.71 8.45 -1.64
CA ILE A 63 2.16 7.59 -0.56
C ILE A 63 1.89 8.30 0.76
N LEU A 64 1.16 7.62 1.65
CA LEU A 64 0.70 8.13 2.93
C LEU A 64 1.19 7.19 4.02
N GLU A 65 2.03 7.68 4.91
CA GLU A 65 2.46 6.96 6.10
C GLU A 65 1.48 7.21 7.25
N HIS A 66 1.69 6.53 8.38
CA HIS A 66 0.91 6.75 9.59
C HIS A 66 0.94 8.24 9.99
N GLY A 67 -0.23 8.85 10.13
CA GLY A 67 -0.36 10.25 10.49
C GLY A 67 -1.66 10.91 10.09
N ASP A 68 -1.74 12.20 10.42
CA ASP A 68 -2.88 13.07 10.21
C ASP A 68 -2.60 14.07 9.09
N TYR A 69 -3.45 14.06 8.06
CA TYR A 69 -3.34 14.91 6.89
C TYR A 69 -4.58 15.82 6.78
N PRO A 70 -4.58 17.00 7.42
CA PRO A 70 -5.76 17.86 7.51
C PRO A 70 -6.17 18.60 6.22
N ASP A 71 -5.33 18.61 5.19
CA ASP A 71 -5.55 19.28 3.90
C ASP A 71 -4.78 18.55 2.78
N PHE A 72 -5.24 18.60 1.54
CA PHE A 72 -4.66 17.87 0.42
C PHE A 72 -3.23 18.26 0.04
N PHE A 73 -2.84 19.50 0.37
CA PHE A 73 -1.45 19.93 0.26
C PHE A 73 -0.49 19.09 1.11
N ARG A 74 -0.97 18.42 2.17
CA ARG A 74 -0.14 17.62 3.07
C ARG A 74 0.38 16.33 2.46
N TRP A 75 -0.25 15.83 1.39
CA TRP A 75 0.22 14.69 0.60
C TRP A 75 0.67 15.10 -0.79
N ASN A 76 0.97 16.39 -0.99
CA ASN A 76 1.39 16.96 -2.26
C ASN A 76 0.34 16.77 -3.39
N GLY A 77 -0.95 16.76 -3.02
CA GLY A 77 -2.05 16.78 -3.97
C GLY A 77 -2.23 18.14 -4.63
N HIS A 78 -2.57 18.15 -5.92
CA HIS A 78 -2.93 19.38 -6.65
C HIS A 78 -4.44 19.67 -6.62
N ASN A 79 -5.25 18.67 -6.31
CA ASN A 79 -6.71 18.75 -6.19
C ASN A 79 -7.18 17.81 -5.06
N ASP A 80 -8.49 17.77 -4.85
CA ASP A 80 -9.17 16.93 -3.86
C ASP A 80 -9.75 15.63 -4.45
N HIS A 81 -9.27 15.19 -5.63
CA HIS A 81 -9.82 14.02 -6.31
C HIS A 81 -9.02 12.75 -5.99
N MET A 82 -9.68 11.73 -5.46
CA MET A 82 -9.13 10.38 -5.27
C MET A 82 -10.18 9.33 -5.59
N GLY A 83 -9.79 8.25 -6.27
CA GLY A 83 -10.71 7.20 -6.73
C GLY A 83 -10.45 5.82 -6.14
N SER A 84 -9.23 5.54 -5.68
CA SER A 84 -8.87 4.22 -5.13
C SER A 84 -7.69 4.30 -4.15
N CYS A 85 -7.54 3.28 -3.30
CA CYS A 85 -6.40 3.14 -2.40
C CYS A 85 -6.11 1.69 -2.03
N ARG A 86 -4.86 1.39 -1.67
CA ARG A 86 -4.47 0.09 -1.13
C ARG A 86 -3.34 0.23 -0.09
N PRO A 87 -3.26 -0.67 0.90
CA PRO A 87 -2.12 -0.74 1.80
C PRO A 87 -0.83 -0.99 1.01
N VAL A 88 0.25 -0.35 1.43
CA VAL A 88 1.60 -0.69 1.00
C VAL A 88 1.94 -2.03 1.64
N GLY A 89 1.96 -3.08 0.83
CA GLY A 89 2.45 -4.37 1.25
C GLY A 89 3.91 -4.23 1.67
N MET A 90 4.19 -4.47 2.94
CA MET A 90 5.56 -4.68 3.37
C MET A 90 5.98 -6.00 2.74
N VAL A 91 6.72 -5.93 1.63
CA VAL A 91 7.38 -7.12 1.10
C VAL A 91 8.40 -7.48 2.16
N SER A 92 8.02 -8.34 3.11
CA SER A 92 8.99 -9.24 3.72
C SER A 92 9.41 -10.17 2.57
N GLY A 93 10.26 -9.67 1.68
CA GLY A 93 10.97 -10.53 0.76
C GLY A 93 11.61 -11.63 1.61
N PRO A 94 11.71 -12.86 1.10
CA PRO A 94 12.52 -13.85 1.78
C PRO A 94 13.89 -13.22 2.01
N LEU A 95 14.19 -12.97 3.29
CA LEU A 95 15.52 -12.60 3.72
C LEU A 95 16.38 -13.81 3.36
N LEU A 96 17.05 -13.75 2.22
CA LEU A 96 18.01 -14.73 1.73
C LEU A 96 17.43 -16.15 1.57
N ALA A 97 16.88 -16.45 0.39
CA ALA A 97 16.89 -17.83 -0.11
C ALA A 97 18.30 -18.24 -0.65
N GLU A 98 19.37 -17.54 -0.25
CA GLU A 98 20.75 -17.95 -0.52
C GLU A 98 21.18 -19.20 0.28
N GLY A 99 20.32 -19.70 1.18
CA GLY A 99 20.56 -20.93 1.95
C GLY A 99 20.37 -22.24 1.16
N GLN A 100 19.75 -22.20 -0.03
CA GLN A 100 19.53 -23.41 -0.85
C GLN A 100 20.58 -23.62 -1.94
N ALA A 101 21.27 -22.56 -2.39
CA ALA A 101 22.17 -22.61 -3.55
C ALA A 101 23.44 -23.45 -3.28
N TRP A 102 23.99 -23.37 -2.07
CA TRP A 102 25.14 -24.19 -1.67
C TRP A 102 24.77 -25.67 -1.50
N GLN A 103 23.57 -25.97 -1.01
CA GLN A 103 23.10 -27.35 -0.88
C GLN A 103 22.90 -28.05 -2.23
N THR A 104 22.52 -27.30 -3.28
CA THR A 104 22.46 -27.81 -4.65
C THR A 104 23.85 -28.01 -5.25
N TRP A 105 24.78 -27.06 -5.03
CA TRP A 105 26.17 -27.18 -5.51
C TRP A 105 26.92 -28.36 -4.86
N ASP A 106 26.71 -28.61 -3.56
CA ASP A 106 27.34 -29.73 -2.85
C ASP A 106 26.87 -31.10 -3.37
N LYS A 107 25.60 -31.20 -3.81
CA LYS A 107 25.07 -32.43 -4.43
C LYS A 107 25.57 -32.63 -5.86
N GLU A 108 25.74 -31.56 -6.63
CA GLU A 108 26.23 -31.65 -8.02
C GLU A 108 27.73 -31.95 -8.08
N SER A 109 28.50 -31.44 -7.10
CA SER A 109 29.95 -31.59 -7.00
C SER A 109 30.40 -33.02 -6.63
N GLN A 110 29.52 -33.88 -6.11
CA GLN A 110 29.83 -35.29 -5.83
C GLN A 110 29.61 -36.23 -7.03
N SER A 111 29.17 -35.72 -8.18
CA SER A 111 28.86 -36.55 -9.37
C SER A 111 29.96 -36.59 -10.45
N VAL A 112 31.03 -35.81 -10.31
CA VAL A 112 32.16 -35.80 -11.24
C VAL A 112 33.42 -36.29 -10.53
N GLY A 113 33.65 -37.60 -10.60
CA GLY A 113 34.96 -38.17 -10.32
C GLY A 113 36.01 -37.66 -11.32
N PRO A 114 37.28 -37.52 -10.93
CA PRO A 114 38.30 -37.04 -11.85
C PRO A 114 38.48 -38.02 -13.03
N PRO A 115 38.53 -37.54 -14.29
CA PRO A 115 38.97 -38.39 -15.38
C PRO A 115 40.47 -38.72 -15.22
N ALA A 116 40.82 -39.95 -15.61
CA ALA A 116 42.11 -40.60 -15.47
C ALA A 116 43.34 -39.78 -15.89
#